data_AF-M1ANT5-F1
#
_entry.id   AF-M1ANT5-F1
#
_cell.length_a   1.000
_cell.length_b   1.000
_cell.length_c   1.000
_cell.angle_alpha   90.00
_cell.angle_beta   90.00
_cell.angle_gamma   90.00
#
_symmetry.space_group_name_H-M   'P 1'
#
loop_
_entity.id
_entity.type
_entity.pdbx_description
1 polymer ?
#
loop_
_entity_poly.entity_id
_entity_poly.type
_entity_poly.pdbx_seq_one_letter_code
_entity_poly.pdbx_strand_id
1 'polypeptide(L)'
;METATDLIVILGRSIGISTYQGLSLQSRFNSTIRLDPNYPQAIELINWAKANKTMLLRRTSNKTSTSSSAPPMVVTPAGQQVISIAQMSSAASMGLFYVEAEMAISNEFQEFCVLECSGCKQKKRTKDRKDFQCPKCNRKSALVPRCVFQIDLTHGTATTTSSISGELGEKLLSMTAEDIFDITLR
;
A
#
# COMPACT_ATOMS: atom_id res chain seq x y z
N MET A 1 -29.52 13.75 7.62
CA MET A 1 -29.94 13.26 8.95
C MET A 1 -28.83 12.33 9.40
N GLU A 2 -27.87 12.83 10.19
CA GLU A 2 -26.72 12.05 10.66
C GLU A 2 -27.22 10.91 11.55
N THR A 3 -26.94 9.67 11.17
CA THR A 3 -27.13 8.51 12.02
C THR A 3 -26.25 8.69 13.25
N ALA A 4 -26.87 8.84 14.42
CA ALA A 4 -26.14 8.92 15.68
C ALA A 4 -25.31 7.64 15.83
N THR A 5 -23.99 7.74 15.65
CA THR A 5 -23.07 6.64 15.95
C THR A 5 -23.21 6.31 17.42
N ASP A 6 -23.82 5.15 17.71
CA ASP A 6 -23.98 4.65 19.06
C ASP A 6 -22.61 4.14 19.53
N LEU A 7 -22.17 4.63 20.69
CA LEU A 7 -20.86 4.26 21.24
C LEU A 7 -21.02 2.94 22.01
N ILE A 8 -20.13 1.99 21.77
CA ILE A 8 -20.14 0.66 22.39
C ILE A 8 -18.88 0.44 23.23
N VAL A 9 -19.00 -0.26 24.35
CA VAL A 9 -17.86 -0.68 25.17
C VAL A 9 -17.53 -2.14 24.89
N ILE A 10 -16.25 -2.40 24.62
CA ILE A 10 -15.74 -3.75 24.34
C ILE A 10 -14.78 -4.16 25.45
N LEU A 11 -15.03 -5.32 26.05
CA LEU A 11 -14.11 -5.98 26.97
C LEU A 11 -13.43 -7.16 26.26
N GLY A 12 -12.13 -7.02 26.03
CA GLY A 12 -11.27 -8.11 25.56
C GLY A 12 -10.56 -8.82 26.71
N ARG A 13 -10.62 -10.15 26.75
CA ARG A 13 -9.84 -11.01 27.65
C ARG A 13 -8.90 -11.89 26.85
N SER A 14 -7.73 -12.18 27.41
CA SER A 14 -6.67 -12.98 26.77
C SER A 14 -6.30 -12.46 25.38
N ILE A 15 -6.28 -11.14 25.20
CA ILE A 15 -5.90 -10.49 23.94
C ILE A 15 -4.38 -10.51 23.83
N GLY A 16 -3.87 -10.92 22.68
CA GLY A 16 -2.45 -10.86 22.38
C GLY A 16 -2.01 -9.44 22.08
N ILE A 17 -0.80 -9.09 22.52
CA ILE A 17 -0.13 -7.87 22.09
C ILE A 17 0.78 -8.22 20.92
N SER A 18 0.83 -7.35 19.92
CA SER A 18 1.76 -7.39 18.80
C SER A 18 2.45 -6.04 18.67
N THR A 19 3.66 -6.04 18.13
CA THR A 19 4.41 -4.82 17.82
C THR A 19 4.28 -4.41 16.36
N TYR A 20 3.42 -5.10 15.60
CA TYR A 20 3.10 -4.70 14.23
C TYR A 20 2.50 -3.29 14.25
N GLN A 21 3.14 -2.36 13.53
CA GLN A 21 2.84 -0.92 13.54
C GLN A 21 2.90 -0.25 14.93
N GLY A 22 3.83 -0.68 15.79
CA GLY A 22 4.07 -0.07 17.10
C GLY A 22 3.43 -0.87 18.22
N LEU A 23 2.18 -0.58 18.57
CA LEU A 23 1.40 -1.32 19.56
C LEU A 23 0.06 -1.73 18.95
N SER A 24 -0.12 -3.02 18.72
CA SER A 24 -1.35 -3.59 18.18
C SER A 24 -1.88 -4.72 19.06
N LEU A 25 -3.19 -4.95 18.94
CA LEU A 25 -3.91 -6.01 19.62
C LEU A 25 -4.28 -7.09 18.60
N GLN A 26 -4.14 -8.35 18.98
CA GLN A 26 -4.49 -9.50 18.15
C GLN A 26 -5.30 -10.52 18.96
N SER A 27 -6.25 -11.20 18.32
CA SER A 27 -6.95 -12.32 18.95
C SER A 27 -6.03 -13.54 19.07
N ARG A 28 -6.24 -14.31 20.13
CA ARG A 28 -5.66 -15.63 20.38
C ARG A 28 -6.79 -16.66 20.41
N PHE A 29 -6.44 -17.94 20.31
CA PHE A 29 -7.40 -19.03 20.39
C PHE A 29 -8.27 -18.98 21.66
N ASN A 30 -7.72 -18.52 22.79
CA ASN A 30 -8.43 -18.38 24.06
C ASN A 30 -8.91 -16.94 24.36
N SER A 31 -8.94 -16.05 23.35
CA SER A 31 -9.48 -14.71 23.52
C SER A 31 -10.99 -14.72 23.71
N THR A 32 -11.51 -13.80 24.51
CA THR A 32 -12.95 -13.56 24.65
C THR A 32 -13.24 -12.09 24.44
N ILE A 33 -14.24 -11.78 23.61
CA ILE A 33 -14.72 -10.43 23.37
C ILE A 33 -16.14 -10.35 23.89
N ARG A 34 -16.41 -9.35 24.74
CA ARG A 34 -17.75 -9.07 25.25
C ARG A 34 -18.15 -7.64 24.94
N LEU A 35 -19.38 -7.50 24.46
CA LEU A 35 -19.99 -6.23 24.13
C LEU A 35 -20.81 -5.74 25.32
N ASP A 36 -20.75 -4.44 25.59
CA ASP A 36 -21.47 -3.72 26.65
C ASP A 36 -21.60 -4.48 27.96
N PRO A 37 -20.46 -4.83 28.59
CA PRO A 37 -20.50 -5.54 29.85
C PRO A 37 -21.08 -4.64 30.95
N ASN A 38 -21.98 -5.18 31.77
CA ASN A 38 -22.63 -4.44 32.86
C ASN A 38 -21.77 -4.41 34.14
N TYR A 39 -20.56 -3.86 34.06
CA TYR A 39 -19.67 -3.63 35.20
C TYR A 39 -19.46 -2.14 35.43
N PRO A 40 -19.23 -1.68 36.67
CA PRO A 40 -19.09 -0.26 36.98
C PRO A 40 -18.11 0.49 36.08
N GLN A 41 -16.97 -0.12 35.75
CA GLN A 41 -15.92 0.49 34.91
C GLN A 41 -16.37 0.71 33.46
N ALA A 42 -17.17 -0.21 32.92
CA ALA A 42 -17.70 -0.08 31.57
C ALA A 42 -18.78 1.01 31.49
N ILE A 43 -19.61 1.11 32.53
CA ILE A 43 -20.60 2.19 32.68
C ILE A 43 -19.92 3.56 32.82
N GLU A 44 -18.86 3.64 33.61
CA GLU A 44 -18.05 4.86 33.73
C GLU A 44 -17.41 5.26 32.41
N LEU A 45 -16.81 4.30 31.69
CA LEU A 45 -16.18 4.54 30.39
C LEU A 45 -17.17 5.03 29.33
N ILE A 46 -18.37 4.42 29.23
CA ILE A 46 -19.37 4.87 28.26
C ILE A 46 -19.92 6.25 28.60
N ASN A 47 -20.12 6.55 29.89
CA ASN A 47 -20.56 7.87 30.33
C ASN A 47 -19.50 8.93 30.02
N TRP A 48 -18.23 8.64 30.28
CA TRP A 48 -17.11 9.50 29.90
C TRP A 48 -17.06 9.70 28.38
N ALA A 49 -17.20 8.64 27.58
CA ALA A 49 -17.16 8.72 26.13
C ALA A 49 -18.31 9.57 25.56
N LYS A 50 -19.52 9.43 26.12
CA LYS A 50 -20.68 10.27 25.77
C LYS A 50 -20.45 11.74 26.11
N ALA A 51 -19.89 12.04 27.29
CA ALA A 51 -19.56 13.41 27.69
C ALA A 51 -18.46 14.05 26.80
N ASN A 52 -17.56 13.23 26.24
CA ASN A 52 -16.42 13.67 25.42
C ASN A 52 -16.63 13.40 23.92
N LYS A 53 -17.88 13.18 23.47
CA LYS A 53 -18.19 12.72 22.10
C LYS A 53 -17.57 13.59 21.00
N THR A 54 -17.63 14.91 21.14
CA THR A 54 -17.08 15.86 20.14
C THR A 54 -15.56 15.76 20.00
N MET A 55 -14.85 15.58 21.12
CA MET A 55 -13.40 15.36 21.13
C MET A 55 -13.03 14.06 20.42
N LEU A 56 -13.78 12.99 20.68
CA LEU A 56 -13.58 11.68 20.07
C LEU A 56 -13.84 11.73 18.56
N LEU A 57 -14.97 12.31 18.14
CA LEU A 57 -15.31 12.48 16.72
C LEU A 57 -14.27 13.31 15.94
N ARG A 58 -13.72 14.37 16.56
CA ARG A 58 -12.64 15.17 15.94
C ARG A 58 -11.38 14.34 15.70
N ARG A 59 -11.06 13.37 16.56
CA ARG A 59 -9.91 12.47 16.35
C ARG A 59 -10.19 11.44 15.27
N THR A 60 -11.41 10.90 15.19
CA THR A 60 -11.80 9.99 14.10
C THR A 60 -11.75 10.68 12.74
N SER A 61 -12.12 11.96 12.67
CA SER A 61 -12.01 12.78 11.45
C SER A 61 -10.56 13.07 11.04
N ASN A 62 -9.59 12.95 11.96
CA ASN A 62 -8.19 13.26 11.71
C ASN A 62 -7.28 12.02 11.56
N LYS A 63 -7.81 10.78 11.60
CA LYS A 63 -7.17 9.59 11.01
C LYS A 63 -8.02 8.30 11.10
N THR A 64 -7.81 7.48 10.08
CA THR A 64 -8.04 6.02 9.98
C THR A 64 -9.47 5.52 9.72
N SER A 65 -9.90 5.72 8.47
CA SER A 65 -10.70 4.72 7.76
C SER A 65 -10.01 3.36 7.83
N THR A 66 -10.81 2.32 7.99
CA THR A 66 -10.39 0.91 7.90
C THR A 66 -10.13 0.54 6.43
N SER A 67 -9.09 1.13 5.86
CA SER A 67 -8.26 0.63 4.76
C SER A 67 -7.07 1.59 4.66
N SER A 68 -5.86 1.03 4.70
CA SER A 68 -4.55 1.71 4.62
C SER A 68 -4.30 2.91 5.58
N SER A 69 -3.71 2.63 6.76
CA SER A 69 -3.02 3.65 7.58
C SER A 69 -1.70 4.14 6.98
N ALA A 70 -1.39 3.74 5.74
CA ALA A 70 -0.24 4.25 5.02
C ALA A 70 -0.55 5.70 4.58
N PRO A 71 0.34 6.68 4.82
CA PRO A 71 0.25 7.94 4.07
C PRO A 71 0.17 7.61 2.57
N PRO A 72 -0.65 8.33 1.79
CA PRO A 72 -0.76 8.06 0.36
C PRO A 72 0.64 8.04 -0.26
N MET A 73 0.98 6.95 -0.95
CA MET A 73 2.32 6.77 -1.52
C MET A 73 2.70 7.89 -2.49
N VAL A 74 1.70 8.52 -3.10
CA VAL A 74 1.85 9.68 -3.98
C VAL A 74 0.80 10.71 -3.58
N VAL A 75 1.25 11.93 -3.26
CA VAL A 75 0.36 13.06 -2.98
C VAL A 75 -0.03 13.68 -4.32
N THR A 76 -1.34 13.76 -4.61
CA THR A 76 -1.84 14.48 -5.78
C THR A 76 -1.43 15.95 -5.69
N PRO A 77 -0.79 16.53 -6.72
CA PRO A 77 -0.51 17.96 -6.76
C PRO A 77 -1.80 18.78 -6.61
N ALA A 78 -1.71 19.90 -5.89
CA ALA A 78 -2.88 20.74 -5.63
C ALA A 78 -3.56 21.21 -6.94
N GLY A 79 -4.87 20.99 -7.04
CA GLY A 79 -5.67 21.40 -8.20
C GLY A 79 -5.84 20.34 -9.29
N GLN A 80 -5.28 19.14 -9.14
CA GLN A 80 -5.45 18.07 -10.11
C GLN A 80 -6.64 17.16 -9.77
N GLN A 81 -7.45 16.83 -10.78
CA GLN A 81 -8.65 16.01 -10.62
C GLN A 81 -8.28 14.53 -10.52
N VAL A 82 -8.70 13.88 -9.43
CA VAL A 82 -8.67 12.42 -9.28
C VAL A 82 -9.85 11.84 -10.05
N ILE A 83 -9.58 10.86 -10.92
CA ILE A 83 -10.60 10.15 -11.69
C ILE A 83 -10.67 8.67 -11.26
N SER A 84 -11.78 8.01 -11.55
CA SER A 84 -11.93 6.58 -11.28
C SER A 84 -11.25 5.73 -12.38
N ILE A 85 -10.85 4.51 -12.02
CA ILE A 85 -10.27 3.55 -12.99
C ILE A 85 -11.24 3.28 -14.16
N ALA A 86 -12.55 3.20 -13.91
CA ALA A 86 -13.54 3.00 -14.97
C ALA A 86 -13.54 4.14 -16.01
N GLN A 87 -13.27 5.37 -15.59
CA GLN A 87 -13.18 6.52 -16.49
C GLN A 87 -11.91 6.49 -17.36
N MET A 88 -10.81 5.89 -16.88
CA MET A 88 -9.59 5.71 -17.67
C MET A 88 -9.85 4.86 -18.92
N SER A 89 -10.63 3.78 -18.79
CA SER A 89 -10.95 2.88 -19.91
C SER A 89 -11.80 3.56 -20.99
N SER A 90 -12.57 4.58 -20.62
CA SER A 90 -13.38 5.38 -21.54
C SER A 90 -12.64 6.57 -22.16
N ALA A 91 -11.44 6.92 -21.64
CA ALA A 91 -10.68 8.06 -22.12
C ALA A 91 -9.93 7.70 -23.41
N ALA A 92 -10.28 8.36 -24.51
CA ALA A 92 -9.59 8.21 -25.79
C ALA A 92 -8.25 8.98 -25.78
N SER A 93 -7.19 8.43 -25.16
CA SER A 93 -5.75 8.65 -25.48
C SER A 93 -4.80 8.41 -24.28
N MET A 94 -3.52 8.15 -24.60
CA MET A 94 -2.39 8.22 -23.68
C MET A 94 -2.37 9.57 -22.95
N GLY A 95 -2.57 9.56 -21.63
CA GLY A 95 -2.56 10.74 -20.77
C GLY A 95 -2.03 10.43 -19.37
N LEU A 96 -1.69 11.47 -18.62
CA LEU A 96 -1.37 11.36 -17.19
C LEU A 96 -2.67 11.45 -16.39
N PHE A 97 -2.95 10.42 -15.60
CA PHE A 97 -4.13 10.35 -14.75
C PHE A 97 -3.73 10.18 -13.29
N TYR A 98 -4.51 10.80 -12.41
CA TYR A 98 -4.41 10.60 -10.97
C TYR A 98 -5.58 9.74 -10.54
N VAL A 99 -5.28 8.63 -9.89
CA VAL A 99 -6.28 7.67 -9.41
C VAL A 99 -6.04 7.40 -7.94
N GLU A 100 -7.12 7.31 -7.18
CA GLU A 100 -7.12 6.74 -5.85
C GLU A 100 -7.54 5.27 -5.99
N ALA A 101 -6.65 4.36 -5.58
CA ALA A 101 -6.86 2.92 -5.75
C ALA A 101 -6.13 2.12 -4.68
N GLU A 102 -6.69 0.97 -4.34
CA GLU A 102 -5.98 -0.06 -3.58
C GLU A 102 -4.99 -0.77 -4.50
N MET A 103 -3.80 -1.07 -3.97
CA MET A 103 -2.72 -1.72 -4.72
C MET A 103 -2.53 -3.14 -4.19
N ALA A 104 -2.48 -4.11 -5.10
CA ALA A 104 -2.17 -5.50 -4.77
C ALA A 104 -1.13 -6.08 -5.74
N ILE A 105 -0.35 -7.04 -5.27
CA ILE A 105 0.53 -7.86 -6.11
C ILE A 105 -0.15 -9.21 -6.25
N SER A 106 -0.82 -9.46 -7.38
CA SER A 106 -1.56 -10.72 -7.59
C SER A 106 -0.69 -11.88 -8.07
N ASN A 107 0.41 -11.58 -8.75
CA ASN A 107 1.39 -12.58 -9.18
C ASN A 107 2.68 -12.41 -8.36
N GLU A 108 2.83 -13.20 -7.30
CA GLU A 108 4.03 -13.19 -6.46
C GLU A 108 5.25 -13.84 -7.14
N PHE A 109 5.05 -14.58 -8.23
CA PHE A 109 6.11 -15.27 -8.98
C PHE A 109 6.64 -14.47 -10.18
N GLN A 110 6.24 -13.22 -10.32
CA GLN A 110 6.72 -12.36 -11.38
C GLN A 110 8.20 -11.97 -11.19
N GLU A 111 8.84 -11.50 -12.26
CA GLU A 111 10.16 -10.88 -12.14
C GLU A 111 10.01 -9.49 -11.53
N PHE A 112 10.60 -9.28 -10.34
CA PHE A 112 10.65 -7.98 -9.65
C PHE A 112 11.82 -7.10 -10.10
N CYS A 113 12.72 -7.65 -10.91
CA CYS A 113 13.93 -6.99 -11.34
C CYS A 113 14.33 -7.42 -12.75
N VAL A 114 14.74 -6.46 -13.56
CA VAL A 114 15.32 -6.70 -14.89
C VAL A 114 16.66 -6.01 -15.00
N LEU A 115 17.55 -6.55 -15.82
CA LEU A 115 18.78 -5.86 -16.17
C LEU A 115 18.51 -4.83 -17.27
N GLU A 116 19.08 -3.64 -17.17
CA GLU A 116 19.04 -2.62 -18.21
C GLU A 116 20.44 -2.10 -18.54
N CYS A 117 20.60 -1.58 -19.76
CA CYS A 117 21.82 -0.90 -20.15
C CYS A 117 22.03 0.36 -19.30
N SER A 118 23.21 0.50 -18.67
CA SER A 118 23.54 1.69 -17.88
C SER A 118 23.45 3.00 -18.68
N GLY A 119 23.71 2.96 -19.99
CA GLY A 119 23.65 4.11 -20.89
C GLY A 119 22.25 4.44 -21.43
N CYS A 120 21.65 3.52 -22.19
CA CYS A 120 20.39 3.78 -22.91
C CYS A 120 19.12 3.29 -22.20
N LYS A 121 19.27 2.67 -21.01
CA LYS A 121 18.15 2.17 -20.20
C LYS A 121 17.28 1.13 -20.91
N GLN A 122 17.82 0.49 -21.94
CA GLN A 122 17.14 -0.59 -22.63
C GLN A 122 17.17 -1.85 -21.75
N LYS A 123 15.98 -2.33 -21.39
CA LYS A 123 15.78 -3.58 -20.64
C LYS A 123 16.28 -4.78 -21.43
N LYS A 124 16.88 -5.74 -20.74
CA LYS A 124 17.39 -7.00 -21.26
C LYS A 124 16.86 -8.13 -20.37
N ARG A 125 16.27 -9.15 -21.00
CA ARG A 125 15.83 -10.37 -20.33
C ARG A 125 17.01 -11.33 -20.24
N THR A 126 17.94 -11.03 -19.34
CA THR A 126 19.06 -11.90 -19.00
C THR A 126 19.33 -11.80 -17.51
N LYS A 127 19.82 -12.90 -16.94
CA LYS A 127 20.31 -12.96 -15.55
C LYS A 127 21.82 -12.73 -15.47
N ASP A 128 22.50 -12.70 -16.61
CA ASP A 128 23.95 -12.50 -16.69
C ASP A 128 24.30 -11.01 -16.66
N ARG A 129 25.05 -10.59 -15.64
CA ARG A 129 25.60 -9.22 -15.49
C ARG A 129 26.83 -8.94 -16.37
N LYS A 130 27.05 -9.72 -17.42
CA LYS A 130 28.23 -9.55 -18.29
C LYS A 130 28.11 -8.25 -19.07
N ASP A 131 29.24 -7.57 -19.21
CA ASP A 131 29.34 -6.45 -20.15
C ASP A 131 28.97 -6.91 -21.56
N PHE A 132 28.26 -6.06 -22.28
CA PHE A 132 27.82 -6.35 -23.63
C PHE A 132 28.05 -5.15 -24.55
N GLN A 133 28.17 -5.42 -25.85
CA GLN A 133 28.16 -4.37 -26.85
C GLN A 133 26.71 -3.90 -27.02
N CYS A 134 26.39 -2.71 -26.53
CA CYS A 134 25.03 -2.17 -26.63
C CYS A 134 24.75 -1.67 -28.05
N PRO A 135 23.77 -2.24 -28.79
CA PRO A 135 23.48 -1.81 -30.16
C PRO A 135 23.02 -0.35 -30.24
N LYS A 136 22.32 0.13 -29.19
CA LYS A 136 21.78 1.49 -29.13
C LYS A 136 22.81 2.53 -28.69
N CYS A 137 23.74 2.17 -27.81
CA CYS A 137 24.82 3.08 -27.38
C CYS A 137 26.07 2.97 -28.26
N ASN A 138 26.16 1.94 -29.10
CA ASN A 138 27.32 1.56 -29.89
C ASN A 138 28.64 1.50 -29.09
N ARG A 139 28.58 1.03 -27.84
CA ARG A 139 29.74 0.88 -26.95
C ARG A 139 29.54 -0.29 -26.00
N LYS A 140 30.65 -0.80 -25.47
CA LYS A 140 30.63 -1.77 -24.36
C LYS A 140 29.96 -1.10 -23.15
N SER A 141 28.98 -1.76 -22.57
CA SER A 141 28.18 -1.23 -21.47
C SER A 141 27.88 -2.31 -20.45
N ALA A 142 27.88 -1.91 -19.19
CA ALA A 142 27.44 -2.76 -18.08
C ALA A 142 25.91 -2.85 -18.05
N LEU A 143 25.43 -3.99 -17.56
CA LEU A 143 24.04 -4.19 -17.19
C LEU A 143 23.84 -3.87 -15.72
N VAL A 144 22.90 -2.98 -15.44
CA VAL A 144 22.52 -2.60 -14.08
C VAL A 144 21.10 -3.09 -13.81
N PRO A 145 20.79 -3.59 -12.60
CA PRO A 145 19.44 -3.93 -12.23
C PRO A 145 18.53 -2.72 -12.21
N ARG A 146 17.27 -3.00 -12.45
CA ARG A 146 16.18 -2.07 -12.26
C ARG A 146 14.99 -2.81 -11.70
N CYS A 147 14.51 -2.33 -10.56
CA CYS A 147 13.25 -2.76 -9.98
C CYS A 147 12.12 -2.54 -10.99
N VAL A 148 11.34 -3.58 -11.25
CA VAL A 148 10.13 -3.51 -12.07
C VAL A 148 9.20 -4.64 -11.69
N PHE A 149 7.93 -4.35 -11.46
CA PHE A 149 6.91 -5.35 -11.22
C PHE A 149 5.54 -4.82 -11.64
N GLN A 150 4.60 -5.72 -11.79
CA GLN A 150 3.20 -5.47 -12.03
C GLN A 150 2.44 -5.45 -10.72
N ILE A 151 1.47 -4.55 -10.67
CA ILE A 151 0.51 -4.38 -9.61
C ILE A 151 -0.89 -4.32 -10.20
N ASP A 152 -1.87 -4.74 -9.43
CA ASP A 152 -3.26 -4.50 -9.72
C ASP A 152 -3.72 -3.31 -8.89
N LEU A 153 -4.37 -2.37 -9.57
CA LEU A 153 -5.01 -1.20 -9.01
C LEU A 153 -6.51 -1.45 -8.98
N THR A 154 -7.13 -1.39 -7.81
CA THR A 154 -8.58 -1.61 -7.63
C THR A 154 -9.25 -0.39 -7.04
N HIS A 155 -10.33 0.06 -7.68
CA HIS A 155 -11.19 1.14 -7.19
C HIS A 155 -12.66 0.76 -7.38
N GLY A 156 -13.33 0.38 -6.30
CA GLY A 156 -14.67 -0.21 -6.34
C GLY A 156 -14.66 -1.59 -7.00
N THR A 157 -15.41 -1.76 -8.10
CA THR A 157 -15.45 -3.00 -8.88
C THR A 157 -14.49 -3.01 -10.08
N ALA A 158 -13.82 -1.90 -10.35
CA ALA A 158 -12.90 -1.77 -11.47
C ALA A 158 -11.48 -2.09 -11.04
N THR A 159 -10.82 -2.98 -11.79
CA THR A 159 -9.42 -3.34 -11.59
C THR A 159 -8.65 -3.09 -12.89
N THR A 160 -7.42 -2.57 -12.78
CA THR A 160 -6.49 -2.44 -13.91
C THR A 160 -5.08 -2.85 -13.48
N THR A 161 -4.35 -3.52 -14.36
CA THR A 161 -2.96 -3.92 -14.10
C THR A 161 -2.03 -2.82 -14.60
N SER A 162 -1.12 -2.37 -13.74
CA SER A 162 -0.09 -1.38 -14.05
C SER A 162 1.29 -1.91 -13.71
N SER A 163 2.35 -1.23 -14.16
CA SER A 163 3.73 -1.57 -13.80
C SER A 163 4.40 -0.42 -13.06
N ILE A 164 5.03 -0.77 -11.94
CA ILE A 164 5.93 0.11 -11.19
C ILE A 164 7.36 -0.19 -11.62
N SER A 165 8.21 0.83 -11.71
CA SER A 165 9.63 0.63 -11.99
C SER A 165 10.54 1.68 -11.36
N GLY A 166 11.82 1.34 -11.24
CA GLY A 166 12.87 2.20 -10.72
C GLY A 166 12.67 2.53 -9.24
N GLU A 167 13.08 3.74 -8.86
CA GLU A 167 13.11 4.21 -7.47
C GLU A 167 11.76 4.11 -6.76
N LEU A 168 10.64 4.30 -7.48
CA LEU A 168 9.31 4.15 -6.89
C LEU A 168 9.06 2.72 -6.43
N GLY A 169 9.49 1.73 -7.22
CA GLY A 169 9.35 0.32 -6.85
C GLY A 169 10.27 -0.07 -5.70
N GLU A 170 11.50 0.45 -5.69
CA GLU A 170 12.45 0.23 -4.60
C GLU A 170 11.93 0.79 -3.27
N LYS A 171 11.36 2.00 -3.28
CA LYS A 171 10.73 2.61 -2.10
C LYS A 171 9.53 1.80 -1.62
N LEU A 172 8.71 1.29 -2.55
CA LEU A 172 7.54 0.47 -2.22
C LEU A 172 7.93 -0.83 -1.54
N LEU A 173 8.97 -1.51 -2.05
CA LEU A 173 9.46 -2.76 -1.50
C LEU A 173 10.41 -2.58 -0.33
N SER A 174 10.84 -1.35 -0.04
CA SER A 174 11.91 -1.04 0.93
C SER A 174 13.20 -1.81 0.64
N MET A 175 13.51 -2.01 -0.64
CA MET A 175 14.64 -2.80 -1.13
C MET A 175 15.23 -2.15 -2.38
N THR A 176 16.55 -2.15 -2.54
CA THR A 176 17.18 -1.66 -3.76
C THR A 176 17.05 -2.68 -4.90
N ALA A 177 17.17 -2.25 -6.16
CA ALA A 177 17.16 -3.17 -7.29
C ALA A 177 18.34 -4.16 -7.25
N GLU A 178 19.46 -3.79 -6.63
CA GLU A 178 20.59 -4.66 -6.34
C GLU A 178 20.19 -5.78 -5.37
N ASP A 179 19.58 -5.44 -4.23
CA ASP A 179 19.13 -6.43 -3.24
C ASP A 179 18.13 -7.42 -3.85
N ILE A 180 17.16 -6.89 -4.62
CA ILE A 180 16.16 -7.72 -5.30
C ILE A 180 16.84 -8.67 -6.29
N PHE A 181 17.77 -8.17 -7.09
CA PHE A 181 18.48 -8.99 -8.08
C PHE A 181 19.28 -10.12 -7.44
N ASP A 182 20.00 -9.82 -6.35
CA ASP A 182 20.83 -10.80 -5.64
C ASP A 182 19.99 -11.91 -4.97
N ILE A 183 18.79 -11.58 -4.47
CA ILE A 183 17.85 -12.56 -3.92
C ILE A 183 17.27 -13.47 -5.01
N THR A 184 16.99 -12.92 -6.19
CA THR A 184 16.35 -13.66 -7.31
C THR A 184 17.33 -14.58 -8.06
N LEU A 185 18.64 -14.47 -7.77
CA LEU A 185 19.71 -15.29 -8.34
C LEU A 185 20.12 -16.48 -7.46
N ARG A 186 19.63 -16.56 -6.21
CA ARG A 186 19.78 -17.74 -5.35
C ARG A 186 18.71 -18.77 -5.64
#